data_AF-A0A2B4SUK3-F1
#
_entry.id   AF-A0A2B4SUK3-F1
#
_cell.length_a   1.000
_cell.length_b   1.000
_cell.length_c   1.000
_cell.angle_alpha   90.00
_cell.angle_beta   90.00
_cell.angle_gamma   90.00
#
_symmetry.space_group_name_H-M   'P 1'
#
loop_
_entity.id
_entity.type
_entity.pdbx_description
1 polymer ?
#
loop_
_entity_poly.entity_id
_entity_poly.type
_entity_poly.pdbx_seq_one_letter_code
_entity_poly.pdbx_strand_id
1 'polypeptide(L)'
;MVSVYDWMKRKKQIDTQTYPNYLKKLTGGRRDLNYESINRNDRLESSDLYDYKVGDVVSFAKLFVQPFMAKFTAFDDSFDTSAALAVLSYEGLFKPQVTKSAKDVNFNVRTDFCSGRLNVPDFLRDCLEEVKAFSKAFADLRETLTEEVERQISETLKSFECDVRKEVELLKSRQSRLEENQNQEIKERRDGQEDLNRDLRAIHGEIAKVKWTEDSLRSKHSKLVEAVEKVKNQQEEQRGKREIFSEQLSSLRTFLRELEKKIDDYNSVTYEKFLKLENENKALKETVFAMQKERKDKQDKTEIIALKETIRELQVKFESLTTNDSNTYEQIQDLDRV
;
A
#
# COMPACT_ATOMS: atom_id res chain seq x y z
N MET A 1 17.64 -84.93 -30.47
CA MET A 1 18.57 -83.84 -30.81
C MET A 1 19.40 -83.55 -29.57
N VAL A 2 20.71 -83.32 -29.70
CA VAL A 2 21.62 -83.15 -28.56
C VAL A 2 21.61 -81.67 -28.19
N SER A 3 21.26 -81.32 -26.95
CA SER A 3 21.28 -79.92 -26.51
C SER A 3 22.68 -79.32 -26.69
N VAL A 4 22.79 -77.99 -26.83
CA VAL A 4 24.11 -77.32 -26.93
C VAL A 4 25.01 -77.73 -25.76
N TYR A 5 24.44 -77.87 -24.57
CA TYR A 5 25.11 -78.42 -23.40
C TYR A 5 25.56 -79.87 -23.61
N ASP A 6 24.70 -80.77 -24.09
CA ASP A 6 25.08 -82.17 -24.36
C ASP A 6 26.15 -82.31 -25.46
N TRP A 7 26.21 -81.37 -26.41
CA TRP A 7 27.28 -81.32 -27.40
C TRP A 7 28.59 -80.89 -26.76
N MET A 8 28.56 -79.86 -25.92
CA MET A 8 29.71 -79.37 -25.16
C MET A 8 30.23 -80.42 -24.17
N LYS A 9 29.32 -81.13 -23.50
CA LYS A 9 29.61 -82.28 -22.65
C LYS A 9 30.37 -83.36 -23.43
N ARG A 10 29.84 -83.78 -24.59
CA ARG A 10 30.47 -84.85 -25.39
C ARG A 10 31.77 -84.44 -26.09
N LYS A 11 31.89 -83.19 -26.54
CA LYS A 11 33.03 -82.73 -27.37
C LYS A 11 34.13 -82.04 -26.58
N LYS A 12 33.78 -81.35 -25.50
CA LYS A 12 34.70 -80.53 -24.70
C LYS A 12 34.79 -81.01 -23.25
N GLN A 13 34.09 -82.09 -22.90
CA GLN A 13 34.10 -82.73 -21.58
C GLN A 13 33.88 -81.71 -20.47
N ILE A 14 32.97 -80.77 -20.70
CA ILE A 14 32.77 -79.58 -19.84
C ILE A 14 32.28 -79.95 -18.43
N ASP A 15 31.68 -81.13 -18.29
CA ASP A 15 31.20 -81.72 -17.04
C ASP A 15 32.31 -82.34 -16.18
N THR A 16 33.50 -82.57 -16.74
CA THR A 16 34.63 -83.18 -16.04
C THR A 16 35.87 -82.30 -15.97
N GLN A 17 35.72 -80.99 -16.24
CA GLN A 17 36.85 -80.06 -16.25
C GLN A 17 37.46 -79.84 -14.87
N THR A 18 38.76 -79.56 -14.87
CA THR A 18 39.58 -79.29 -13.67
C THR A 18 40.42 -78.05 -13.91
N TYR A 19 40.91 -77.39 -12.85
CA TYR A 19 41.73 -76.17 -12.91
C TYR A 19 42.84 -76.13 -13.98
N PRO A 20 43.64 -77.19 -14.25
CA PRO A 20 44.63 -77.13 -15.32
C PRO A 20 44.05 -77.24 -16.75
N ASN A 21 42.83 -77.75 -16.90
CA ASN A 21 42.26 -78.20 -18.18
C ASN A 21 40.82 -77.69 -18.41
N TYR A 22 40.49 -76.50 -17.93
CA TYR A 22 39.17 -75.90 -18.15
C TYR A 22 39.11 -75.11 -19.46
N LEU A 23 37.89 -75.00 -20.02
CA LEU A 23 37.66 -74.26 -21.24
C LEU A 23 37.58 -72.76 -20.94
N LYS A 24 38.64 -71.99 -21.25
CA LYS A 24 38.66 -70.54 -21.02
C LYS A 24 37.69 -69.78 -21.93
N LYS A 25 37.59 -70.15 -23.21
CA LYS A 25 36.76 -69.49 -24.23
C LYS A 25 36.10 -70.49 -25.16
N LEU A 26 34.94 -70.14 -25.71
CA LEU A 26 34.34 -70.88 -26.82
C LEU A 26 35.06 -70.60 -28.14
N THR A 27 35.01 -71.56 -29.07
CA THR A 27 35.54 -71.39 -30.42
C THR A 27 34.83 -70.22 -31.11
N GLY A 28 35.57 -69.15 -31.44
CA GLY A 28 35.04 -67.92 -32.02
C GLY A 28 34.52 -66.87 -31.02
N GLY A 29 34.54 -67.16 -29.72
CA GLY A 29 34.14 -66.22 -28.67
C GLY A 29 35.23 -65.22 -28.30
N ARG A 30 34.87 -63.94 -28.11
CA ARG A 30 35.81 -62.89 -27.68
C ARG A 30 36.04 -62.84 -26.16
N ARG A 31 35.07 -63.31 -25.37
CA ARG A 31 35.06 -63.23 -23.90
C ARG A 31 35.43 -64.57 -23.25
N ASP A 32 35.99 -64.49 -22.04
CA ASP A 32 36.24 -65.63 -21.17
C ASP A 32 34.93 -66.13 -20.54
N LEU A 33 34.85 -67.44 -20.32
CA LEU A 33 33.75 -68.08 -19.61
C LEU A 33 33.90 -67.83 -18.11
N ASN A 34 32.81 -67.40 -17.47
CA ASN A 34 32.83 -66.95 -16.09
C ASN A 34 32.55 -68.12 -15.13
N TYR A 35 33.59 -68.89 -14.82
CA TYR A 35 33.48 -70.00 -13.85
C TYR A 35 33.24 -69.55 -12.41
N GLU A 36 33.54 -68.29 -12.08
CA GLU A 36 33.17 -67.69 -10.80
C GLU A 36 31.64 -67.72 -10.57
N SER A 37 30.85 -67.67 -11.65
CA SER A 37 29.39 -67.64 -11.61
C SER A 37 28.73 -69.00 -11.30
N ILE A 38 29.50 -70.10 -11.20
CA ILE A 38 28.98 -71.47 -10.99
C ILE A 38 29.55 -72.11 -9.74
N ASN A 39 28.96 -73.21 -9.28
CA ASN A 39 29.45 -74.06 -8.17
C ASN A 39 29.81 -73.32 -6.86
N ARG A 40 29.25 -72.12 -6.63
CA ARG A 40 29.60 -71.23 -5.51
C ARG A 40 31.09 -70.82 -5.49
N ASN A 41 31.71 -70.77 -6.67
CA ASN A 41 33.08 -70.30 -6.85
C ASN A 41 33.25 -68.82 -6.47
N ASP A 42 32.16 -68.05 -6.47
CA ASP A 42 32.10 -66.66 -5.99
C ASP A 42 32.48 -66.47 -4.51
N ARG A 43 32.54 -67.57 -3.73
CA ARG A 43 32.97 -67.56 -2.32
C ARG A 43 34.45 -67.90 -2.14
N LEU A 44 35.15 -68.24 -3.21
CA LEU A 44 36.54 -68.67 -3.18
C LEU A 44 37.44 -67.50 -3.54
N GLU A 45 38.53 -67.33 -2.80
CA GLU A 45 39.44 -66.19 -2.94
C GLU A 45 40.37 -66.30 -4.16
N SER A 46 40.51 -67.49 -4.75
CA SER A 46 41.36 -67.74 -5.92
C SER A 46 40.68 -68.68 -6.92
N SER A 47 40.90 -68.40 -8.21
CA SER A 47 40.43 -69.24 -9.32
C SER A 47 41.04 -70.64 -9.31
N ASP A 48 42.18 -70.82 -8.66
CA ASP A 48 42.86 -72.11 -8.49
C ASP A 48 42.03 -73.13 -7.70
N LEU A 49 41.12 -72.64 -6.87
CA LEU A 49 40.24 -73.44 -6.01
C LEU A 49 38.87 -73.69 -6.64
N TYR A 50 38.59 -73.10 -7.80
CA TYR A 50 37.27 -73.18 -8.43
C TYR A 50 36.94 -74.61 -8.83
N ASP A 51 35.67 -74.99 -8.64
CA ASP A 51 35.11 -76.18 -9.28
C ASP A 51 34.69 -75.83 -10.71
N TYR A 52 35.46 -76.30 -11.68
CA TYR A 52 35.25 -76.05 -13.11
C TYR A 52 34.23 -77.00 -13.76
N LYS A 53 33.65 -77.96 -13.02
CA LYS A 53 32.70 -78.91 -13.58
C LYS A 53 31.36 -78.24 -13.85
N VAL A 54 30.94 -78.23 -15.11
CA VAL A 54 29.61 -77.75 -15.48
C VAL A 54 28.66 -78.94 -15.47
N GLY A 55 27.95 -79.14 -14.36
CA GLY A 55 27.13 -80.35 -14.12
C GLY A 55 25.77 -80.34 -14.85
N ASP A 56 25.24 -79.17 -15.16
CA ASP A 56 23.87 -78.99 -15.66
C ASP A 56 23.76 -77.79 -16.63
N VAL A 57 22.59 -77.69 -17.29
CA VAL A 57 22.30 -76.65 -18.30
C VAL A 57 22.25 -75.24 -17.69
N VAL A 58 21.87 -75.13 -16.42
CA VAL A 58 21.77 -73.85 -15.68
C VAL A 58 23.17 -73.33 -15.34
N SER A 59 24.04 -74.20 -14.85
CA SER A 59 25.47 -73.94 -14.65
C SER A 59 26.13 -73.57 -15.98
N PHE A 60 25.78 -74.24 -17.08
CA PHE A 60 26.27 -73.88 -18.41
C PHE A 60 25.84 -72.46 -18.83
N ALA A 61 24.57 -72.09 -18.60
CA ALA A 61 24.07 -70.76 -18.93
C ALA A 61 24.74 -69.65 -18.09
N LYS A 62 25.02 -69.92 -16.81
CA LYS A 62 25.69 -68.99 -15.90
C LYS A 62 27.12 -68.62 -16.31
N LEU A 63 27.79 -69.45 -17.11
CA LEU A 63 29.12 -69.13 -17.66
C LEU A 63 29.12 -67.91 -18.60
N PHE A 64 27.97 -67.56 -19.18
CA PHE A 64 27.84 -66.49 -20.16
C PHE A 64 27.48 -65.12 -19.55
N VAL A 65 27.19 -65.08 -18.24
CA VAL A 65 26.82 -63.85 -17.52
C VAL A 65 27.90 -63.45 -16.52
N GLN A 66 27.91 -62.18 -16.13
CA GLN A 66 28.81 -61.68 -15.08
C GLN A 66 28.44 -62.25 -13.70
N PRO A 67 29.41 -62.41 -12.77
CA PRO A 67 29.16 -63.01 -11.46
C PRO A 67 28.04 -62.35 -10.66
N PHE A 68 27.94 -61.01 -10.70
CA PHE A 68 26.85 -60.30 -10.04
C PHE A 68 25.49 -60.60 -10.70
N MET A 69 25.44 -60.72 -12.03
CA MET A 69 24.20 -61.04 -12.75
C MET A 69 23.73 -62.46 -12.44
N ALA A 70 24.63 -63.43 -12.26
CA ALA A 70 24.28 -64.81 -11.91
C ALA A 70 23.50 -64.94 -10.59
N LYS A 71 23.54 -63.93 -9.73
CA LYS A 71 22.78 -63.84 -8.47
C LYS A 71 21.37 -63.27 -8.64
N PHE A 72 21.15 -62.49 -9.70
CA PHE A 72 19.89 -61.77 -9.97
C PHE A 72 19.10 -62.34 -11.14
N THR A 73 19.77 -63.05 -12.03
CA THR A 73 19.14 -63.79 -13.12
C THR A 73 18.50 -65.02 -12.49
N ALA A 74 17.18 -65.11 -12.55
CA ALA A 74 16.43 -66.32 -12.22
C ALA A 74 16.75 -67.42 -13.26
N PHE A 75 18.00 -67.90 -13.23
CA PHE A 75 18.42 -69.16 -13.81
C PHE A 75 17.90 -70.27 -12.87
N ASP A 76 16.58 -70.33 -12.72
CA ASP A 76 15.80 -71.38 -12.08
C ASP A 76 14.82 -71.95 -13.12
N ASP A 77 13.85 -72.78 -12.71
CA ASP A 77 12.87 -73.39 -13.63
C ASP A 77 11.99 -72.36 -14.37
N SER A 78 12.04 -71.06 -14.02
CA SER A 78 11.29 -69.98 -14.67
C SER A 78 12.03 -69.26 -15.81
N PHE A 79 13.32 -69.53 -16.02
CA PHE A 79 14.17 -69.01 -17.10
C PHE A 79 13.83 -67.57 -17.55
N ASP A 80 14.16 -66.58 -16.71
CA ASP A 80 13.88 -65.17 -16.98
C ASP A 80 14.36 -64.77 -18.40
N THR A 81 13.50 -64.07 -19.14
CA THR A 81 13.75 -63.58 -20.51
C THR A 81 15.10 -62.84 -20.61
N SER A 82 15.54 -62.21 -19.52
CA SER A 82 16.84 -61.53 -19.44
C SER A 82 18.05 -62.49 -19.47
N ALA A 83 17.93 -63.63 -18.82
CA ALA A 83 18.89 -64.72 -18.84
C ALA A 83 18.95 -65.37 -20.23
N ALA A 84 17.79 -65.57 -20.85
CA ALA A 84 17.68 -66.05 -22.23
C ALA A 84 18.36 -65.11 -23.23
N LEU A 85 18.06 -63.81 -23.15
CA LEU A 85 18.67 -62.78 -24.02
C LEU A 85 20.18 -62.67 -23.80
N ALA A 86 20.67 -62.82 -22.57
CA ALA A 86 22.11 -62.79 -22.28
C ALA A 86 22.85 -63.97 -22.91
N VAL A 87 22.27 -65.18 -22.89
CA VAL A 87 22.84 -66.36 -23.55
C VAL A 87 22.79 -66.22 -25.07
N LEU A 88 21.67 -65.74 -25.63
CA LEU A 88 21.52 -65.50 -27.07
C LEU A 88 22.47 -64.40 -27.59
N SER A 89 22.83 -63.44 -26.74
CA SER A 89 23.77 -62.36 -27.01
C SER A 89 25.25 -62.80 -27.01
N TYR A 90 25.56 -64.05 -26.69
CA TYR A 90 26.94 -64.53 -26.63
C TYR A 90 27.51 -64.83 -28.03
N GLU A 91 28.64 -64.19 -28.34
CA GLU A 91 29.31 -64.33 -29.63
C GLU A 91 29.91 -65.73 -29.83
N GLY A 92 29.60 -66.35 -30.97
CA GLY A 92 30.11 -67.67 -31.35
C GLY A 92 29.20 -68.84 -30.96
N LEU A 93 28.11 -68.60 -30.22
CA LEU A 93 27.15 -69.64 -29.82
C LEU A 93 25.95 -69.75 -30.79
N PHE A 94 25.53 -68.61 -31.36
CA PHE A 94 24.39 -68.52 -32.28
C PHE A 94 24.77 -67.78 -33.57
N LYS A 95 23.89 -67.81 -34.58
CA LYS A 95 24.06 -67.05 -35.84
C LYS A 95 24.25 -65.55 -35.51
N PRO A 96 25.15 -64.84 -36.21
CA PRO A 96 25.47 -63.43 -35.91
C PRO A 96 24.27 -62.49 -35.87
N GLN A 97 23.24 -62.74 -36.68
CA GLN A 97 22.02 -61.94 -36.71
C GLN A 97 21.23 -62.04 -35.40
N VAL A 98 21.08 -63.25 -34.83
CA VAL A 98 20.37 -63.45 -33.56
C VAL A 98 21.16 -62.89 -32.38
N THR A 99 22.48 -63.06 -32.40
CA THR A 99 23.35 -62.45 -31.40
C THR A 99 23.26 -60.92 -31.42
N LYS A 100 23.16 -60.31 -32.60
CA LYS A 100 23.01 -58.85 -32.72
C LYS A 100 21.64 -58.40 -32.18
N SER A 101 20.55 -59.00 -32.66
CA SER A 101 19.20 -58.62 -32.24
C SER A 101 18.95 -58.85 -30.74
N ALA A 102 19.51 -59.91 -30.14
CA ALA A 102 19.41 -60.14 -28.70
C ALA A 102 20.13 -59.05 -27.88
N LYS A 103 21.26 -58.54 -28.37
CA LYS A 103 21.98 -57.42 -27.74
C LYS A 103 21.20 -56.12 -27.84
N ASP A 104 20.63 -55.84 -29.00
CA ASP A 104 19.89 -54.60 -29.26
C ASP A 104 18.64 -54.53 -28.37
N VAL A 105 17.88 -55.62 -28.21
CA VAL A 105 16.74 -55.67 -27.28
C VAL A 105 17.17 -55.50 -25.81
N ASN A 106 18.26 -56.15 -25.39
CA ASN A 106 18.70 -56.06 -23.99
C ASN A 106 19.20 -54.64 -23.64
N PHE A 107 19.84 -53.95 -24.59
CA PHE A 107 20.34 -52.59 -24.39
C PHE A 107 19.23 -51.53 -24.58
N ASN A 108 18.61 -51.49 -25.76
CA ASN A 108 17.70 -50.40 -26.15
C ASN A 108 16.32 -50.49 -25.48
N VAL A 109 15.83 -51.70 -25.19
CA VAL A 109 14.50 -51.88 -24.61
C VAL A 109 14.61 -51.97 -23.10
N ARG A 110 15.44 -52.88 -22.59
CA ARG A 110 15.41 -53.23 -21.16
C ARG A 110 16.20 -52.25 -20.28
N THR A 111 17.40 -51.87 -20.71
CA THR A 111 18.25 -50.97 -19.90
C THR A 111 17.62 -49.58 -19.82
N ASP A 112 17.07 -49.10 -20.93
CA ASP A 112 16.38 -47.81 -20.97
C ASP A 112 15.05 -47.83 -20.21
N PHE A 113 14.25 -48.92 -20.30
CA PHE A 113 13.05 -49.11 -19.49
C PHE A 113 13.34 -49.07 -17.98
N CYS A 114 14.40 -49.74 -17.52
CA CYS A 114 14.79 -49.77 -16.12
C CYS A 114 15.45 -48.47 -15.62
N SER A 115 15.96 -47.62 -16.51
CA SER A 115 16.66 -46.37 -16.15
C SER A 115 15.76 -45.16 -15.93
N GLY A 116 14.46 -45.25 -16.26
CA GLY A 116 13.46 -44.20 -16.03
C GLY A 116 13.61 -42.95 -16.89
N ARG A 117 14.49 -42.94 -17.89
CA ARG A 117 14.73 -41.80 -18.79
C ARG A 117 13.88 -41.90 -20.05
N LEU A 118 12.56 -41.74 -19.93
CA LEU A 118 11.67 -41.98 -21.08
C LEU A 118 10.88 -40.75 -21.50
N ASN A 119 11.08 -40.35 -22.76
CA ASN A 119 10.07 -39.63 -23.52
C ASN A 119 9.09 -40.67 -24.08
N VAL A 120 8.00 -40.89 -23.33
CA VAL A 120 7.13 -42.08 -23.40
C VAL A 120 6.64 -42.44 -24.81
N PRO A 121 6.25 -41.50 -25.70
CA PRO A 121 5.69 -41.86 -27.00
C PRO A 121 6.71 -42.44 -27.99
N ASP A 122 7.92 -41.89 -28.04
CA ASP A 122 8.95 -42.32 -28.99
C ASP A 122 9.65 -43.59 -28.52
N PHE A 123 9.89 -43.69 -27.22
CA PHE A 123 10.44 -44.90 -26.62
C PHE A 123 9.56 -46.14 -26.84
N LEU A 124 8.23 -46.02 -26.67
CA LEU A 124 7.33 -47.16 -26.88
C LEU A 124 7.30 -47.62 -28.34
N ARG A 125 7.44 -46.70 -29.29
CA ARG A 125 7.51 -46.99 -30.72
C ARG A 125 8.80 -47.75 -31.06
N ASP A 126 9.93 -47.25 -30.59
CA ASP A 126 11.25 -47.83 -30.85
C ASP A 126 11.37 -49.20 -30.19
N CYS A 127 10.85 -49.36 -28.97
CA CYS A 127 10.76 -50.66 -28.29
C CYS A 127 9.95 -51.68 -29.09
N LEU A 128 8.82 -51.26 -29.65
CA LEU A 128 7.96 -52.14 -30.43
C LEU A 128 8.66 -52.62 -31.71
N GLU A 129 9.41 -51.75 -32.38
CA GLU A 129 10.15 -52.10 -33.59
C GLU A 129 11.35 -53.02 -33.29
N GLU A 130 12.06 -52.81 -32.18
CA GLU A 130 13.17 -53.68 -31.76
C GLU A 130 12.69 -55.08 -31.36
N VAL A 131 11.57 -55.17 -30.62
CA VAL A 131 10.96 -56.47 -30.26
C VAL A 131 10.47 -57.22 -31.51
N LYS A 132 9.90 -56.52 -32.50
CA LYS A 132 9.52 -57.12 -33.79
C LYS A 132 10.73 -57.60 -34.58
N ALA A 133 11.82 -56.83 -34.62
CA ALA A 133 13.06 -57.20 -35.29
C ALA A 133 13.69 -58.45 -34.66
N PHE A 134 13.70 -58.53 -33.33
CA PHE A 134 14.13 -59.72 -32.60
C PHE A 134 13.23 -60.92 -32.87
N SER A 135 11.90 -60.76 -32.83
CA SER A 135 10.96 -61.84 -33.14
C SER A 135 11.19 -62.41 -34.55
N LYS A 136 11.47 -61.55 -35.53
CA LYS A 136 11.81 -61.97 -36.90
C LYS A 136 13.14 -62.73 -36.97
N ALA A 137 14.19 -62.21 -36.33
CA ALA A 137 15.49 -62.89 -36.28
C ALA A 137 15.43 -64.23 -35.53
N PHE A 138 14.57 -64.34 -34.51
CA PHE A 138 14.33 -65.58 -33.78
C PHE A 138 13.54 -66.60 -34.63
N ALA A 139 12.58 -66.15 -35.43
CA ALA A 139 11.88 -66.99 -36.40
C ALA A 139 12.82 -67.55 -37.48
N ASP A 140 13.94 -66.90 -37.77
CA ASP A 140 15.00 -67.42 -38.66
C ASP A 140 15.92 -68.45 -37.97
N LEU A 141 15.80 -68.63 -36.65
CA LEU A 141 16.48 -69.66 -35.84
C LEU A 141 15.60 -70.91 -35.59
N ARG A 142 14.38 -70.90 -36.14
CA ARG A 142 13.30 -71.89 -36.00
C ARG A 142 13.66 -73.30 -36.51
N GLU A 143 14.72 -73.46 -37.29
CA GLU A 143 15.24 -74.79 -37.67
C GLU A 143 15.97 -75.52 -36.52
N THR A 144 16.21 -74.87 -35.37
CA THR A 144 17.11 -75.36 -34.30
C THR A 144 16.50 -75.43 -32.90
N LEU A 145 15.25 -75.02 -32.70
CA LEU A 145 14.57 -74.96 -31.39
C LEU A 145 13.40 -75.95 -31.31
N THR A 146 13.16 -76.51 -30.12
CA THR A 146 12.02 -77.39 -29.82
C THR A 146 10.70 -76.61 -29.71
N GLU A 147 9.61 -77.16 -30.24
CA GLU A 147 8.27 -76.53 -30.38
C GLU A 147 7.72 -75.90 -29.09
N GLU A 148 8.03 -76.47 -27.91
CA GLU A 148 7.54 -75.97 -26.62
C GLU A 148 8.12 -74.61 -26.23
N VAL A 149 9.39 -74.34 -26.56
CA VAL A 149 10.04 -73.06 -26.26
C VAL A 149 9.48 -71.96 -27.17
N GLU A 150 9.17 -72.29 -28.43
CA GLU A 150 8.53 -71.37 -29.38
C GLU A 150 7.12 -70.97 -28.92
N ARG A 151 6.37 -71.93 -28.37
CA ARG A 151 5.03 -71.70 -27.82
C ARG A 151 5.05 -70.74 -26.63
N GLN A 152 5.94 -70.98 -25.66
CA GLN A 152 6.05 -70.14 -24.46
C GLN A 152 6.51 -68.70 -24.77
N ILE A 153 7.48 -68.54 -25.68
CA ILE A 153 7.93 -67.21 -26.13
C ILE A 153 6.80 -66.47 -26.87
N SER A 154 6.03 -67.18 -27.69
CA SER A 154 4.90 -66.57 -28.41
C SER A 154 3.76 -66.15 -27.48
N GLU A 155 3.44 -66.95 -26.46
CA GLU A 155 2.43 -66.62 -25.44
C GLU A 155 2.86 -65.42 -24.59
N THR A 156 4.11 -65.39 -24.13
CA THR A 156 4.66 -64.27 -23.35
C THR A 156 4.71 -62.98 -24.17
N LEU A 157 5.14 -63.03 -25.43
CA LEU A 157 5.11 -61.88 -26.33
C LEU A 157 3.70 -61.33 -26.56
N LYS A 158 2.71 -62.21 -26.77
CA LYS A 158 1.30 -61.80 -26.92
C LYS A 158 0.73 -61.18 -25.65
N SER A 159 1.05 -61.74 -24.49
CA SER A 159 0.66 -61.17 -23.20
C SER A 159 1.24 -59.76 -23.04
N PHE A 160 2.53 -59.60 -23.30
CA PHE A 160 3.20 -58.31 -23.21
C PHE A 160 2.61 -57.27 -24.19
N GLU A 161 2.32 -57.67 -25.42
CA GLU A 161 1.66 -56.79 -26.39
C GLU A 161 0.27 -56.33 -25.91
N CYS A 162 -0.49 -57.23 -25.28
CA CYS A 162 -1.79 -56.92 -24.71
C CYS A 162 -1.69 -55.87 -23.59
N ASP A 163 -0.71 -56.01 -22.70
CA ASP A 163 -0.52 -55.11 -21.57
C ASP A 163 -0.03 -53.73 -22.02
N VAL A 164 0.92 -53.66 -22.96
CA VAL A 164 1.35 -52.39 -23.58
C VAL A 164 0.18 -51.68 -24.25
N ARG A 165 -0.70 -52.41 -24.95
CA ARG A 165 -1.88 -51.81 -25.61
C ARG A 165 -2.85 -51.18 -24.61
N LYS A 166 -3.15 -51.88 -23.50
CA LYS A 166 -4.01 -51.34 -22.43
C LYS A 166 -3.41 -50.09 -21.82
N GLU A 167 -2.11 -50.09 -21.58
CA GLU A 167 -1.43 -48.95 -20.98
C GLU A 167 -1.42 -47.72 -21.91
N VAL A 168 -1.24 -47.94 -23.21
CA VAL A 168 -1.38 -46.89 -24.23
C VAL A 168 -2.80 -46.30 -24.27
N GLU A 169 -3.85 -47.12 -24.16
CA GLU A 169 -5.23 -46.63 -24.11
C GLU A 169 -5.54 -45.84 -22.82
N LEU A 170 -5.01 -46.29 -21.68
CA LEU A 170 -5.12 -45.56 -20.42
C LEU A 170 -4.40 -44.21 -20.49
N LEU A 171 -3.20 -44.16 -21.08
CA LEU A 171 -2.46 -42.92 -21.27
C LEU A 171 -3.20 -41.95 -22.19
N LYS A 172 -3.77 -42.43 -23.30
CA LYS A 172 -4.62 -41.60 -24.18
C LYS A 172 -5.81 -41.01 -23.42
N SER A 173 -6.52 -41.84 -22.66
CA SER A 173 -7.67 -41.39 -21.86
C SER A 173 -7.28 -40.35 -20.82
N ARG A 174 -6.12 -40.53 -20.17
CA ARG A 174 -5.57 -39.57 -19.20
C ARG A 174 -5.17 -38.26 -19.88
N GLN A 175 -4.58 -38.32 -21.07
CA GLN A 175 -4.23 -37.14 -21.85
C GLN A 175 -5.47 -36.31 -22.20
N SER A 176 -6.53 -36.94 -22.72
CA SER A 176 -7.77 -36.23 -23.05
C SER A 176 -8.41 -35.54 -21.83
N ARG A 177 -8.41 -36.19 -20.65
CA ARG A 177 -8.91 -35.57 -19.41
C ARG A 177 -8.06 -34.38 -18.96
N LEU A 178 -6.74 -34.44 -19.14
CA LEU A 178 -5.85 -33.33 -18.83
C LEU A 178 -6.09 -32.14 -19.76
N GLU A 179 -6.27 -32.39 -21.06
CA GLU A 179 -6.60 -31.35 -22.04
C GLU A 179 -7.95 -30.68 -21.72
N GLU A 180 -8.97 -31.46 -21.34
CA GLU A 180 -10.27 -30.92 -20.95
C GLU A 180 -10.19 -30.07 -19.68
N ASN A 181 -9.49 -30.54 -18.65
CA ASN A 181 -9.27 -29.77 -17.42
C ASN A 181 -8.50 -28.47 -17.68
N GLN A 182 -7.46 -28.51 -18.53
CA GLN A 182 -6.70 -27.31 -18.90
C GLN A 182 -7.58 -26.31 -19.65
N ASN A 183 -8.40 -26.77 -20.59
CA ASN A 183 -9.33 -25.91 -21.32
C ASN A 183 -10.36 -25.26 -20.39
N GLN A 184 -10.86 -26.01 -19.41
CA GLN A 184 -11.79 -25.48 -18.41
C GLN A 184 -11.13 -24.42 -17.52
N GLU A 185 -9.91 -24.66 -17.03
CA GLU A 185 -9.15 -23.69 -16.23
C GLU A 185 -8.81 -22.42 -17.02
N ILE A 186 -8.47 -22.57 -18.31
CA ILE A 186 -8.26 -21.43 -19.22
C ILE A 186 -9.53 -20.61 -19.39
N LYS A 187 -10.69 -21.29 -19.51
CA LYS A 187 -11.99 -20.63 -19.63
C LYS A 187 -12.33 -19.85 -18.36
N GLU A 188 -12.22 -20.46 -17.19
CA GLU A 188 -12.49 -19.79 -15.90
C GLU A 188 -11.57 -18.59 -15.67
N ARG A 189 -10.27 -18.71 -16.02
CA ARG A 189 -9.34 -17.58 -15.97
C ARG A 189 -9.75 -16.45 -16.91
N ARG A 190 -10.22 -16.77 -18.11
CA ARG A 190 -10.68 -15.77 -19.09
C ARG A 190 -11.92 -15.04 -18.58
N ASP A 191 -12.91 -15.78 -18.10
CA ASP A 191 -14.16 -15.21 -17.59
C ASP A 191 -13.87 -14.32 -16.38
N GLY A 192 -13.03 -14.76 -15.45
CA GLY A 192 -12.58 -13.95 -14.31
C GLY A 192 -11.80 -12.69 -14.73
N GLN A 193 -11.00 -12.76 -15.79
CA GLN A 193 -10.28 -11.59 -16.34
C GLN A 193 -11.24 -10.59 -17.00
N GLU A 194 -12.31 -11.06 -17.65
CA GLU A 194 -13.34 -10.20 -18.23
C GLU A 194 -14.14 -9.45 -17.16
N ASP A 195 -14.49 -10.14 -16.06
CA ASP A 195 -15.16 -9.51 -14.92
C ASP A 195 -14.26 -8.48 -14.24
N LEU A 196 -12.98 -8.80 -14.00
CA LEU A 196 -12.02 -7.83 -13.45
C LEU A 196 -11.86 -6.59 -14.36
N ASN A 197 -11.84 -6.79 -15.69
CA ASN A 197 -11.80 -5.68 -16.65
C ASN A 197 -13.09 -4.86 -16.68
N ARG A 198 -14.24 -5.44 -16.33
CA ARG A 198 -15.50 -4.71 -16.15
C ARG A 198 -15.42 -3.82 -14.91
N ASP A 199 -14.95 -4.37 -13.80
CA ASP A 199 -14.78 -3.65 -12.53
C ASP A 199 -13.77 -2.51 -12.66
N LEU A 200 -12.63 -2.76 -13.32
CA LEU A 200 -11.64 -1.72 -13.61
C LEU A 200 -12.23 -0.57 -14.43
N ARG A 201 -13.10 -0.85 -15.41
CA ARG A 201 -13.78 0.21 -16.18
C ARG A 201 -14.77 1.00 -15.32
N ALA A 202 -15.50 0.34 -14.43
CA ALA A 202 -16.41 1.01 -13.51
C ALA A 202 -15.65 1.96 -12.56
N ILE A 203 -14.56 1.48 -11.95
CA ILE A 203 -13.69 2.27 -11.07
C ILE A 203 -13.11 3.48 -11.81
N HIS A 204 -12.61 3.31 -13.04
CA HIS A 204 -12.13 4.44 -13.84
C HIS A 204 -13.23 5.48 -14.10
N GLY A 205 -14.46 5.03 -14.34
CA GLY A 205 -15.61 5.92 -14.48
C GLY A 205 -15.92 6.72 -13.20
N GLU A 206 -15.80 6.10 -12.04
CA GLU A 206 -15.96 6.80 -10.75
C GLU A 206 -14.83 7.78 -10.47
N ILE A 207 -13.57 7.40 -10.73
CA ILE A 207 -12.41 8.30 -10.60
C ILE A 207 -12.60 9.54 -11.48
N ALA A 208 -13.12 9.39 -12.71
CA ALA A 208 -13.38 10.52 -13.59
C ALA A 208 -14.43 11.48 -12.99
N LYS A 209 -15.49 10.96 -12.36
CA LYS A 209 -16.49 11.78 -11.66
C LYS A 209 -15.87 12.52 -10.48
N VAL A 210 -15.08 11.83 -9.65
CA VAL A 210 -14.38 12.42 -8.51
C VAL A 210 -13.46 13.55 -8.97
N LYS A 211 -12.67 13.31 -10.02
CA LYS A 211 -11.77 14.32 -10.59
C LYS A 211 -12.52 15.56 -11.07
N TRP A 212 -13.64 15.38 -11.76
CA TRP A 212 -14.49 16.50 -12.16
C TRP A 212 -15.03 17.30 -10.96
N THR A 213 -15.44 16.62 -9.89
CA THR A 213 -15.88 17.31 -8.66
C THR A 213 -14.75 18.04 -7.95
N GLU A 214 -13.54 17.49 -7.97
CA GLU A 214 -12.33 18.12 -7.41
C GLU A 214 -12.00 19.42 -8.16
N ASP A 215 -11.99 19.39 -9.50
CA ASP A 215 -11.74 20.57 -10.33
C ASP A 215 -12.81 21.67 -10.08
N SER A 216 -14.07 21.27 -9.92
CA SER A 216 -15.16 22.19 -9.57
C SER A 216 -14.95 22.83 -8.20
N LEU A 217 -14.58 22.04 -7.19
CA LEU A 217 -14.28 22.52 -5.84
C LEU A 217 -13.06 23.43 -5.83
N ARG A 218 -12.01 23.10 -6.57
CA ARG A 218 -10.81 23.92 -6.73
C ARG A 218 -11.14 25.30 -7.32
N SER A 219 -12.01 25.34 -8.34
CA SER A 219 -12.50 26.62 -8.91
C SER A 219 -13.28 27.44 -7.87
N LYS A 220 -14.18 26.80 -7.10
CA LYS A 220 -14.93 27.47 -6.02
C LYS A 220 -14.00 27.99 -4.93
N HIS A 221 -12.99 27.21 -4.53
CA HIS A 221 -12.00 27.60 -3.54
C HIS A 221 -11.21 28.83 -3.99
N SER A 222 -10.77 28.88 -5.25
CA SER A 222 -10.07 30.05 -5.81
C SER A 222 -10.91 31.33 -5.69
N LYS A 223 -12.20 31.26 -6.05
CA LYS A 223 -13.13 32.39 -5.93
C LYS A 223 -13.33 32.83 -4.48
N LEU A 224 -13.39 31.88 -3.54
CA LEU A 224 -13.52 32.17 -2.13
C LEU A 224 -12.27 32.86 -1.58
N VAL A 225 -11.08 32.40 -1.96
CA VAL A 225 -9.80 33.02 -1.58
C VAL A 225 -9.75 34.48 -2.06
N GLU A 226 -10.12 34.75 -3.30
CA GLU A 226 -10.19 36.13 -3.81
C GLU A 226 -11.20 37.00 -3.04
N ALA A 227 -12.35 36.44 -2.67
CA ALA A 227 -13.36 37.16 -1.88
C ALA A 227 -12.86 37.48 -0.46
N VAL A 228 -12.18 36.52 0.18
CA VAL A 228 -11.57 36.71 1.50
C VAL A 228 -10.52 37.82 1.46
N GLU A 229 -9.67 37.85 0.43
CA GLU A 229 -8.65 38.89 0.29
C GLU A 229 -9.27 40.29 0.13
N LYS A 230 -10.36 40.41 -0.64
CA LYS A 230 -11.12 41.67 -0.76
C LYS A 230 -11.68 42.14 0.58
N VAL A 231 -12.27 41.24 1.37
CA VAL A 231 -12.82 41.57 2.69
C VAL A 231 -11.71 42.00 3.65
N LYS A 232 -10.57 41.30 3.63
CA LYS A 232 -9.41 41.65 4.45
C LYS A 232 -8.90 43.05 4.14
N ASN A 233 -8.74 43.40 2.86
CA ASN A 233 -8.32 44.73 2.44
C ASN A 233 -9.31 45.82 2.88
N GLN A 234 -10.61 45.56 2.75
CA GLN A 234 -11.64 46.48 3.25
C GLN A 234 -11.58 46.66 4.77
N GLN A 235 -11.34 45.59 5.51
CA GLN A 235 -11.21 45.65 6.97
C GLN A 235 -10.01 46.50 7.41
N GLU A 236 -8.86 46.37 6.72
CA GLU A 236 -7.67 47.18 6.97
C GLU A 236 -7.94 48.66 6.69
N GLU A 237 -8.62 49.00 5.60
CA GLU A 237 -9.02 50.37 5.28
C GLU A 237 -9.92 50.96 6.40
N GLN A 238 -10.90 50.19 6.86
CA GLN A 238 -11.78 50.63 7.96
C GLN A 238 -11.04 50.73 9.30
N ARG A 239 -9.98 49.95 9.51
CA ARG A 239 -9.11 50.08 10.68
C ARG A 239 -8.38 51.42 10.65
N GLY A 240 -7.78 51.77 9.51
CA GLY A 240 -7.11 53.07 9.34
C GLY A 240 -8.06 54.26 9.56
N LYS A 241 -9.28 54.20 9.01
CA LYS A 241 -10.30 55.25 9.26
C LYS A 241 -10.64 55.38 10.76
N ARG A 242 -10.78 54.27 11.47
CA ARG A 242 -11.05 54.28 12.92
C ARG A 242 -9.90 54.86 13.73
N GLU A 243 -8.66 54.58 13.35
CA GLU A 243 -7.47 55.16 13.98
C GLU A 243 -7.49 56.70 13.84
N ILE A 244 -7.73 57.21 12.63
CA ILE A 244 -7.87 58.66 12.38
C ILE A 244 -9.00 59.28 13.19
N PHE A 245 -10.20 58.67 13.21
CA PHE A 245 -11.31 59.19 14.01
C PHE A 245 -11.01 59.16 15.51
N SER A 246 -10.29 58.15 15.99
CA SER A 246 -9.87 58.06 17.39
C SER A 246 -8.92 59.21 17.76
N GLU A 247 -7.97 59.55 16.90
CA GLU A 247 -7.07 60.70 17.09
C GLU A 247 -7.84 62.03 17.10
N GLN A 248 -8.77 62.21 16.16
CA GLN A 248 -9.63 63.39 16.11
C GLN A 248 -10.48 63.54 17.38
N LEU A 249 -11.08 62.44 17.86
CA LEU A 249 -11.84 62.44 19.12
C LEU A 249 -10.96 62.77 20.32
N SER A 250 -9.70 62.30 20.34
CA SER A 250 -8.74 62.65 21.39
C SER A 250 -8.45 64.15 21.39
N SER A 251 -8.15 64.72 20.23
CA SER A 251 -7.90 66.16 20.06
C SER A 251 -9.12 67.01 20.47
N LEU A 252 -10.33 66.60 20.09
CA LEU A 252 -11.56 67.30 20.50
C LEU A 252 -11.76 67.23 22.02
N ARG A 253 -11.52 66.07 22.65
CA ARG A 253 -11.60 65.93 24.10
C ARG A 253 -10.59 66.81 24.82
N THR A 254 -9.36 66.93 24.31
CA THR A 254 -8.37 67.85 24.90
C THR A 254 -8.81 69.30 24.77
N PHE A 255 -9.37 69.69 23.63
CA PHE A 255 -9.89 71.03 23.42
C PHE A 255 -11.08 71.35 24.34
N LEU A 256 -12.02 70.41 24.50
CA LEU A 256 -13.14 70.56 25.45
C LEU A 256 -12.64 70.78 26.88
N ARG A 257 -11.66 70.00 27.35
CA ARG A 257 -11.06 70.20 28.69
C ARG A 257 -10.43 71.59 28.84
N GLU A 258 -9.77 72.10 27.81
CA GLU A 258 -9.21 73.45 27.84
C GLU A 258 -10.29 74.54 27.92
N LEU A 259 -11.41 74.34 27.21
CA LEU A 259 -12.55 75.25 27.28
C LEU A 259 -13.22 75.21 28.66
N GLU A 260 -13.45 74.03 29.21
CA GLU A 260 -13.99 73.84 30.57
C GLU A 260 -13.13 74.59 31.59
N LYS A 261 -11.79 74.41 31.53
CA LYS A 261 -10.86 75.13 32.40
C LYS A 261 -10.97 76.65 32.25
N LYS A 262 -11.04 77.17 31.01
CA LYS A 262 -11.20 78.61 30.77
C LYS A 262 -12.51 79.16 31.33
N ILE A 263 -13.60 78.39 31.25
CA ILE A 263 -14.89 78.74 31.83
C ILE A 263 -14.78 78.80 33.36
N ASP A 264 -14.15 77.79 33.98
CA ASP A 264 -13.93 77.77 35.43
C ASP A 264 -13.08 78.95 35.89
N ASP A 265 -11.98 79.24 35.20
CA ASP A 265 -11.11 80.39 35.46
C ASP A 265 -11.90 81.71 35.35
N TYR A 266 -12.71 81.87 34.29
CA TYR A 266 -13.55 83.06 34.10
C TYR A 266 -14.60 83.22 35.20
N ASN A 267 -15.28 82.12 35.58
CA ASN A 267 -16.29 82.13 36.63
C ASN A 267 -15.68 82.49 37.99
N SER A 268 -14.49 81.96 38.29
CA SER A 268 -13.73 82.28 39.51
C SER A 268 -13.40 83.78 39.60
N VAL A 269 -12.83 84.35 38.52
CA VAL A 269 -12.52 85.79 38.43
C VAL A 269 -13.79 86.65 38.55
N THR A 270 -14.87 86.22 37.91
CA THR A 270 -16.15 86.93 37.95
C THR A 270 -16.74 86.92 39.37
N TYR A 271 -16.69 85.78 40.06
CA TYR A 271 -17.16 85.64 41.44
C TYR A 271 -16.34 86.50 42.42
N GLU A 272 -15.01 86.48 42.29
CA GLU A 272 -14.09 87.37 43.01
C GLU A 272 -14.46 88.85 42.84
N LYS A 273 -14.74 89.28 41.60
CA LYS A 273 -15.13 90.65 41.29
C LYS A 273 -16.49 91.00 41.89
N PHE A 274 -17.46 90.09 41.82
CA PHE A 274 -18.77 90.27 42.42
C PHE A 274 -18.67 90.45 43.94
N LEU A 275 -17.89 89.61 44.61
CA LEU A 275 -17.68 89.69 46.06
C LEU A 275 -17.05 91.02 46.49
N LYS A 276 -16.09 91.54 45.71
CA LYS A 276 -15.51 92.88 45.94
C LYS A 276 -16.56 93.98 45.82
N LEU A 277 -17.34 93.97 44.75
CA LEU A 277 -18.42 94.95 44.52
C LEU A 277 -19.53 94.86 45.58
N GLU A 278 -19.83 93.66 46.08
CA GLU A 278 -20.80 93.47 47.16
C GLU A 278 -20.30 94.10 48.47
N ASN A 279 -19.02 93.87 48.81
CA ASN A 279 -18.38 94.48 49.98
C ASN A 279 -18.30 96.02 49.86
N GLU A 280 -17.94 96.54 48.69
CA GLU A 280 -17.94 97.99 48.43
C GLU A 280 -19.35 98.58 48.55
N ASN A 281 -20.36 97.93 47.98
CA ASN A 281 -21.76 98.36 48.12
C ASN A 281 -22.22 98.35 49.58
N LYS A 282 -21.78 97.36 50.38
CA LYS A 282 -22.09 97.32 51.82
C LYS A 282 -21.46 98.51 52.55
N ALA A 283 -20.19 98.79 52.30
CA ALA A 283 -19.49 99.95 52.88
C ALA A 283 -20.15 101.28 52.45
N LEU A 284 -20.57 101.39 51.19
CA LEU A 284 -21.32 102.56 50.69
C LEU A 284 -22.68 102.70 51.38
N LYS A 285 -23.43 101.61 51.59
CA LYS A 285 -24.69 101.65 52.34
C LYS A 285 -24.48 102.14 53.77
N GLU A 286 -23.43 101.67 54.45
CA GLU A 286 -23.09 102.09 55.81
C GLU A 286 -22.71 103.58 55.87
N THR A 287 -21.90 104.08 54.93
CA THR A 287 -21.55 105.51 54.86
C THR A 287 -22.74 106.40 54.52
N VAL A 288 -23.61 105.97 53.60
CA VAL A 288 -24.87 106.69 53.30
C VAL A 288 -25.77 106.74 54.52
N PHE A 289 -25.91 105.63 55.27
CA PHE A 289 -26.67 105.62 56.51
C PHE A 289 -26.09 106.60 57.55
N ALA A 290 -24.77 106.63 57.72
CA ALA A 290 -24.09 107.58 58.60
C ALA A 290 -24.32 109.04 58.17
N MET A 291 -24.21 109.34 56.87
CA MET A 291 -24.48 110.67 56.32
C MET A 291 -25.95 111.08 56.47
N GLN A 292 -26.89 110.16 56.28
CA GLN A 292 -28.32 110.42 56.49
C GLN A 292 -28.61 110.73 57.96
N LYS A 293 -27.97 110.00 58.88
CA LYS A 293 -28.04 110.28 60.32
C LYS A 293 -27.45 111.65 60.65
N GLU A 294 -26.25 111.96 60.16
CA GLU A 294 -25.62 113.27 60.37
C GLU A 294 -26.45 114.41 59.77
N ARG A 295 -27.04 114.22 58.58
CA ARG A 295 -27.97 115.17 57.96
C ARG A 295 -29.19 115.39 58.83
N LYS A 296 -29.78 114.33 59.38
CA LYS A 296 -30.92 114.41 60.30
C LYS A 296 -30.54 115.15 61.58
N ASP A 297 -29.41 114.80 62.19
CA ASP A 297 -28.89 115.48 63.39
C ASP A 297 -28.64 116.98 63.13
N LYS A 298 -28.13 117.36 61.95
CA LYS A 298 -27.99 118.78 61.54
C LYS A 298 -29.33 119.45 61.27
N GLN A 299 -30.31 118.74 60.70
CA GLN A 299 -31.65 119.27 60.45
C GLN A 299 -32.43 119.49 61.76
N ASP A 300 -32.18 118.64 62.77
CA ASP A 300 -32.78 118.68 64.10
C ASP A 300 -32.02 119.61 65.07
N LYS A 301 -30.83 120.10 64.71
CA LYS A 301 -30.15 121.16 65.46
C LYS A 301 -31.05 122.39 65.53
N THR A 302 -31.31 122.80 66.77
CA THR A 302 -32.09 123.97 67.17
C THR A 302 -31.69 125.25 66.43
N GLU A 303 -30.45 125.38 65.96
CA GLU A 303 -29.99 126.52 65.14
C GLU A 303 -30.66 126.60 63.75
N ILE A 304 -30.85 125.48 63.03
CA ILE A 304 -31.50 125.52 61.70
C ILE A 304 -33.01 125.73 61.83
N ILE A 305 -33.62 125.12 62.84
CA ILE A 305 -35.04 125.35 63.15
C ILE A 305 -35.23 126.82 63.59
N ALA A 306 -34.40 127.33 64.49
CA ALA A 306 -34.42 128.73 64.90
C ALA A 306 -34.15 129.70 63.74
N LEU A 307 -33.24 129.37 62.81
CA LEU A 307 -32.99 130.15 61.59
C LEU A 307 -34.20 130.14 60.64
N LYS A 308 -34.88 129.00 60.49
CA LYS A 308 -36.12 128.92 59.70
C LYS A 308 -37.26 129.72 60.34
N GLU A 309 -37.42 129.63 61.66
CA GLU A 309 -38.39 130.41 62.42
C GLU A 309 -38.10 131.91 62.32
N THR A 310 -36.85 132.35 62.50
CA THR A 310 -36.48 133.78 62.36
C THR A 310 -36.64 134.30 60.94
N ILE A 311 -36.31 133.50 59.91
CA ILE A 311 -36.61 133.88 58.52
C ILE A 311 -38.12 134.04 58.31
N ARG A 312 -38.92 133.15 58.89
CA ARG A 312 -40.39 133.20 58.80
C ARG A 312 -40.97 134.42 59.52
N GLU A 313 -40.46 134.74 60.70
CA GLU A 313 -40.81 135.96 61.45
C GLU A 313 -40.43 137.23 60.68
N LEU A 314 -39.26 137.24 60.03
CA LEU A 314 -38.83 138.34 59.18
C LEU A 314 -39.73 138.48 57.94
N GLN A 315 -40.17 137.37 57.34
CA GLN A 315 -41.12 137.39 56.22
C GLN A 315 -42.49 137.96 56.62
N VAL A 316 -43.05 137.52 57.75
CA VAL A 316 -44.34 138.05 58.26
C VAL A 316 -44.24 139.53 58.59
N LYS A 317 -43.12 139.99 59.19
CA LYS A 317 -42.88 141.43 59.40
C LYS A 317 -42.83 142.20 58.09
N PHE A 318 -42.18 141.67 57.07
CA PHE A 318 -42.09 142.31 55.77
C PHE A 318 -43.46 142.45 55.10
N GLU A 319 -44.31 141.41 55.18
CA GLU A 319 -45.69 141.44 54.67
C GLU A 319 -46.60 142.42 55.43
N SER A 320 -46.41 142.57 56.75
CA SER A 320 -47.13 143.56 57.56
C SER A 320 -46.74 145.01 57.26
N LEU A 321 -45.49 145.24 56.83
CA LEU A 321 -45.00 146.55 56.42
C LEU A 321 -45.56 146.96 55.06
N THR A 322 -45.67 146.04 54.10
CA THR A 322 -46.29 146.32 52.80
C THR A 322 -47.80 146.52 52.87
N THR A 323 -48.50 145.89 53.84
CA THR A 323 -49.93 146.16 54.09
C THR A 323 -50.17 147.46 54.85
N ASN A 324 -49.29 147.85 55.78
CA ASN A 324 -49.38 149.15 56.45
C ASN A 324 -49.08 150.32 55.50
N ASP A 325 -48.16 150.17 54.54
CA ASP A 325 -47.93 151.18 53.49
C ASP A 325 -49.16 151.38 52.58
N SER A 326 -50.03 150.38 52.44
CA SER A 326 -51.30 150.53 51.69
C SER A 326 -52.39 151.24 52.50
N ASN A 327 -52.44 151.06 53.83
CA ASN A 327 -53.43 151.71 54.70
C ASN A 327 -53.12 153.18 55.02
N THR A 328 -51.84 153.58 55.06
CA THR A 328 -51.45 155.01 55.20
C THR A 328 -51.62 155.80 53.92
N TYR A 329 -51.60 155.15 52.75
CA TYR A 329 -51.91 155.81 51.48
C TYR A 329 -53.40 156.19 51.36
N GLU A 330 -54.32 155.39 51.91
CA GLU A 330 -55.76 155.71 51.92
C GLU A 330 -56.15 156.78 52.95
N GLN A 331 -55.45 156.90 54.09
CA GLN A 331 -55.81 157.86 55.14
C GLN A 331 -55.29 159.29 54.93
N ILE A 332 -54.33 159.52 54.04
CA ILE A 332 -53.82 160.89 53.75
C ILE A 332 -54.57 161.54 52.57
N GLN A 333 -55.26 160.77 51.71
CA GLN A 333 -56.11 161.36 50.65
C GLN A 333 -57.38 162.07 51.17
N ASP A 334 -57.77 161.86 52.43
CA ASP A 334 -59.01 162.44 53.00
C ASP A 334 -58.84 163.76 53.77
N LEU A 335 -57.62 164.29 53.91
CA LEU A 335 -57.38 165.61 54.57
C LEU A 335 -57.09 166.76 53.59
N ASP A 336 -57.13 166.52 52.28
CA ASP A 336 -57.03 167.54 51.21
C ASP A 336 -58.40 168.15 50.83
N ARG A 337 -59.39 168.06 51.73
CA ARG A 337 -60.71 168.70 51.61
C ARG A 337 -61.12 169.35 52.96
N VAL A 338 -60.61 170.56 53.21
CA VAL A 338 -61.30 171.77 53.75
C VAL A 338 -60.28 172.88 53.99
#